data_AF-A0A7J8CUE5-F1
#
_entry.id   AF-A0A7J8CUE5-F1
#
_cell.length_a   1.000
_cell.length_b   1.000
_cell.length_c   1.000
_cell.angle_alpha   90.00
_cell.angle_beta   90.00
_cell.angle_gamma   90.00
#
_symmetry.space_group_name_H-M   'P 1'
#
loop_
_entity.id
_entity.type
_entity.pdbx_description
1 polymer ?
#
loop_
_entity_poly.entity_id
_entity_poly.type
_entity_poly.pdbx_seq_one_letter_code
_entity_poly.pdbx_strand_id
1 'polypeptide(L)'
;MADKDTTRRIHVSTDQGDTWSMAQLPSVGQEQFYSILAANDDMVFMHVDEPGDTGFGTIFTSDDRGIVYSKSLDRHLYTTTGGETDFTNVTSLRGVYITSVLSEDNSIQTVITFDQGGRWKHLRKPENSECDATAKNKNECSLHIHASYSISQKLNVPVVPLSEPNAVGIVIAHGSVGDAISVMIPDVYISDDGGYSWAKMLEGPHYYTILDSGGIIVAIEHSSLPINVIKFSTDEGQCWQTYTFTKEPIYFTGLASEPGAKSMNISIWGFIESFLTRRWVSYTIDFKDILKRNCEEKDYTIWLAHSTDPGDYGDGCILGYKEQFLRLRKSSVCQNGRDYVVTKQPSVCLCSLEDFLCDFGYFRPENDSKCVEQPELKGHDLEFCLYGREEHLTTNGYRKIPGDKCQGGVNPVREVKDLKKKCTSSFLSPEKQNFKSNSVPIILATVGLMLVTVIAGVLIVKKYVCGGRFLVHRYSVLQQHAEANGVDGVDTLDTASHTNKSGYHDDSDEDLLE
;
A
#
# COMPACT_ATOMS: atom_id res chain seq x y z
N MET A 1 17.29 -17.55 23.10
CA MET A 1 17.96 -16.80 22.02
C MET A 1 17.21 -15.48 21.87
N ALA A 2 17.83 -14.43 21.33
CA ALA A 2 17.10 -13.22 20.97
C ALA A 2 16.34 -13.47 19.67
N ASP A 3 15.08 -13.05 19.59
CA ASP A 3 14.41 -12.94 18.30
C ASP A 3 15.20 -11.97 17.42
N LYS A 4 15.48 -12.40 16.19
CA LYS A 4 15.86 -11.44 15.15
C LYS A 4 14.59 -10.75 14.72
N ASP A 5 14.60 -9.43 14.73
CA ASP A 5 13.54 -8.63 14.13
C ASP A 5 13.43 -8.99 12.64
N THR A 6 12.35 -9.68 12.28
CA THR A 6 12.10 -10.19 10.91
C THR A 6 11.28 -9.23 10.07
N THR A 7 11.04 -8.01 10.55
CA THR A 7 10.27 -6.98 9.85
C THR A 7 11.04 -6.37 8.68
N ARG A 8 10.30 -5.77 7.74
CA ARG A 8 10.83 -4.98 6.62
C ARG A 8 10.06 -3.68 6.45
N ARG A 9 10.68 -2.68 5.82
CA ARG A 9 10.10 -1.34 5.55
C ARG A 9 10.50 -0.83 4.17
N ILE A 10 9.70 0.10 3.63
CA ILE A 10 10.00 0.75 2.34
C ILE A 10 11.02 1.88 2.53
N HIS A 11 12.05 1.89 1.69
CA HIS A 11 12.86 3.07 1.39
C HIS A 11 12.61 3.48 -0.07
N VAL A 12 12.72 4.78 -0.36
CA VAL A 12 12.49 5.36 -1.69
C VAL A 12 13.72 6.13 -2.16
N SER A 13 13.88 6.21 -3.47
CA SER A 13 14.90 6.99 -4.20
C SER A 13 14.24 7.57 -5.45
N THR A 14 14.44 8.86 -5.71
CA THR A 14 14.04 9.53 -6.97
C THR A 14 15.23 9.79 -7.91
N ASP A 15 16.45 9.40 -7.50
CA ASP A 15 17.73 9.62 -8.18
C ASP A 15 18.38 8.30 -8.64
N GLN A 16 17.55 7.32 -9.03
CA GLN A 16 17.96 5.99 -9.54
C GLN A 16 18.81 5.13 -8.58
N GLY A 17 18.86 5.50 -7.29
CA GLY A 17 19.49 4.73 -6.21
C GLY A 17 20.71 5.41 -5.60
N ASP A 18 21.07 6.62 -6.04
CA ASP A 18 22.20 7.40 -5.50
C ASP A 18 21.92 7.86 -4.05
N THR A 19 20.69 8.25 -3.71
CA THR A 19 20.30 8.58 -2.33
C THR A 19 18.95 7.97 -1.94
N TRP A 20 18.85 7.53 -0.68
CA TRP A 20 17.68 6.83 -0.15
C TRP A 20 17.09 7.55 1.05
N SER A 21 15.76 7.62 1.11
CA SER A 21 15.00 8.06 2.28
C SER A 21 14.06 6.96 2.76
N MET A 22 13.88 6.85 4.07
CA MET A 22 12.85 5.98 4.65
C MET A 22 11.47 6.54 4.32
N ALA A 23 10.53 5.69 3.89
CA ALA A 23 9.13 6.09 3.76
C ALA A 23 8.44 6.14 5.13
N GLN A 24 7.52 7.08 5.32
CA GLN A 24 6.62 7.14 6.47
C GLN A 24 5.50 6.10 6.34
N LEU A 25 5.87 4.82 6.31
CA LEU A 25 4.94 3.69 6.22
C LEU A 25 5.21 2.70 7.38
N PRO A 26 4.19 1.99 7.87
CA PRO A 26 4.40 0.96 8.88
C PRO A 26 5.26 -0.19 8.35
N SER A 27 6.17 -0.66 9.20
CA SER A 27 6.98 -1.86 8.97
C SER A 27 6.10 -3.11 9.02
N VAL A 28 6.37 -4.09 8.16
CA VAL A 28 5.56 -5.31 8.01
C VAL A 28 6.35 -6.58 8.35
N GLY A 29 5.67 -7.57 8.92
CA GLY A 29 6.20 -8.92 9.18
C GLY A 29 6.38 -9.74 7.90
N GLN A 30 6.89 -10.98 8.02
CA GLN A 30 7.20 -11.82 6.86
C GLN A 30 5.97 -12.24 6.03
N GLU A 31 4.85 -12.51 6.69
CA GLU A 31 3.61 -12.99 6.06
C GLU A 31 2.83 -11.86 5.36
N GLN A 32 3.00 -10.61 5.82
CA GLN A 32 2.40 -9.41 5.24
C GLN A 32 3.12 -8.95 3.96
N PHE A 33 2.46 -8.09 3.16
CA PHE A 33 3.03 -7.49 1.94
C PHE A 33 2.80 -5.97 1.79
N TYR A 34 3.49 -5.40 0.80
CA TYR A 34 3.26 -4.06 0.24
C TYR A 34 2.85 -4.23 -1.22
N SER A 35 1.98 -3.36 -1.75
CA SER A 35 1.66 -3.35 -3.18
C SER A 35 1.52 -1.93 -3.71
N ILE A 36 2.16 -1.64 -4.84
CA ILE A 36 2.01 -0.36 -5.57
C ILE A 36 0.73 -0.48 -6.41
N LEU A 37 -0.34 0.19 -5.97
CA LEU A 37 -1.65 0.12 -6.62
C LEU A 37 -1.70 0.98 -7.90
N ALA A 38 -1.09 2.16 -7.84
CA ALA A 38 -0.87 3.05 -8.97
C ALA A 38 0.26 4.03 -8.64
N ALA A 39 1.04 4.42 -9.65
CA ALA A 39 2.02 5.49 -9.54
C ALA A 39 2.01 6.35 -10.81
N ASN A 40 2.30 7.64 -10.67
CA ASN A 40 2.50 8.58 -11.76
C ASN A 40 3.63 9.57 -11.38
N ASP A 41 3.89 10.56 -12.24
CA ASP A 41 4.94 11.58 -12.02
C ASP A 41 4.69 12.46 -10.77
N ASP A 42 3.46 12.48 -10.24
CA ASP A 42 3.06 13.30 -9.09
C ASP A 42 3.08 12.51 -7.76
N MET A 43 2.65 11.23 -7.71
CA MET A 43 2.62 10.41 -6.48
C MET A 43 2.40 8.91 -6.73
N VAL A 44 2.57 8.11 -5.66
CA VAL A 44 2.21 6.69 -5.56
C VAL A 44 1.08 6.43 -4.53
N PHE A 45 0.13 5.58 -4.92
CA PHE A 45 -0.80 4.86 -4.04
C PHE A 45 -0.13 3.57 -3.56
N MET A 46 0.08 3.43 -2.26
CA MET A 46 0.67 2.25 -1.64
C MET A 46 -0.37 1.51 -0.80
N HIS A 47 -0.53 0.22 -1.05
CA HIS A 47 -1.21 -0.68 -0.12
C HIS A 47 -0.22 -1.24 0.90
N VAL A 48 -0.61 -1.27 2.17
CA VAL A 48 0.05 -2.04 3.22
C VAL A 48 -0.95 -3.04 3.79
N ASP A 49 -0.58 -4.31 3.79
CA ASP A 49 -1.39 -5.43 4.29
C ASP A 49 -1.52 -5.42 5.82
N GLU A 50 -2.67 -5.80 6.38
CA GLU A 50 -2.94 -5.77 7.82
C GLU A 50 -2.37 -7.04 8.52
N PRO A 51 -1.83 -7.00 9.75
CA PRO A 51 -1.20 -8.17 10.36
C PRO A 51 -2.14 -9.36 10.59
N GLY A 52 -1.87 -10.47 9.89
CA GLY A 52 -2.61 -11.74 9.96
C GLY A 52 -3.40 -12.02 8.69
N ASP A 53 -4.01 -13.20 8.58
CA ASP A 53 -4.81 -13.56 7.38
C ASP A 53 -6.19 -12.88 7.41
N THR A 54 -6.19 -11.58 7.11
CA THR A 54 -7.35 -10.68 7.15
C THR A 54 -8.04 -10.55 5.79
N GLY A 55 -7.29 -10.69 4.69
CA GLY A 55 -7.75 -10.41 3.33
C GLY A 55 -7.95 -8.91 3.03
N PHE A 56 -7.44 -8.02 3.88
CA PHE A 56 -7.50 -6.58 3.67
C PHE A 56 -6.28 -5.85 4.24
N GLY A 57 -6.11 -4.60 3.82
CA GLY A 57 -5.10 -3.71 4.35
C GLY A 57 -5.52 -2.25 4.26
N THR A 58 -4.54 -1.36 4.22
CA THR A 58 -4.75 0.09 4.24
C THR A 58 -4.07 0.75 3.02
N ILE A 59 -4.78 1.63 2.32
CA ILE A 59 -4.21 2.50 1.28
C ILE A 59 -3.62 3.74 1.91
N PHE A 60 -2.41 4.09 1.48
CA PHE A 60 -1.73 5.34 1.77
C PHE A 60 -1.42 6.09 0.47
N THR A 61 -1.50 7.43 0.52
CA THR A 61 -1.12 8.34 -0.57
C THR A 61 0.09 9.20 -0.16
N SER A 62 1.08 9.26 -1.04
CA SER A 62 2.39 9.86 -0.78
C SER A 62 2.43 11.39 -0.93
N ASP A 63 3.60 11.99 -0.77
CA ASP A 63 3.98 13.29 -1.31
C ASP A 63 4.65 13.14 -2.69
N ASP A 64 4.99 14.27 -3.30
CA ASP A 64 5.76 14.41 -4.55
C ASP A 64 7.16 13.77 -4.52
N ARG A 65 7.59 13.31 -3.34
CA ARG A 65 8.88 12.66 -3.11
C ARG A 65 8.75 11.14 -2.88
N GLY A 66 7.54 10.62 -2.69
CA GLY A 66 7.29 9.23 -2.30
C GLY A 66 7.69 8.88 -0.86
N ILE A 67 7.83 9.89 0.02
CA ILE A 67 8.41 9.80 1.37
C ILE A 67 7.36 9.96 2.48
N VAL A 68 6.54 11.02 2.43
CA VAL A 68 5.54 11.35 3.45
C VAL A 68 4.18 10.80 3.03
N TYR A 69 3.55 9.98 3.85
CA TYR A 69 2.31 9.30 3.49
C TYR A 69 1.14 9.74 4.37
N SER A 70 -0.03 9.90 3.77
CA SER A 70 -1.30 10.07 4.48
C SER A 70 -2.16 8.83 4.27
N LYS A 71 -2.81 8.38 5.34
CA LYS A 71 -3.78 7.28 5.25
C LYS A 71 -4.98 7.74 4.43
N SER A 72 -5.36 6.95 3.42
CA SER A 72 -6.39 7.29 2.44
C SER A 72 -7.64 6.42 2.56
N LEU A 73 -7.47 5.10 2.74
CA LEU A 73 -8.59 4.16 2.85
C LEU A 73 -8.24 3.00 3.78
N ASP A 74 -9.06 2.78 4.81
CA ASP A 74 -9.02 1.61 5.68
C ASP A 74 -9.71 0.39 5.06
N ARG A 75 -9.32 -0.81 5.50
CA ARG A 75 -9.99 -2.10 5.16
C ARG A 75 -10.15 -2.34 3.66
N HIS A 76 -9.18 -1.89 2.87
CA HIS A 76 -9.08 -2.10 1.43
C HIS A 76 -8.91 -3.59 1.10
N LEU A 77 -9.80 -4.12 0.26
CA LEU A 77 -9.81 -5.54 -0.13
C LEU A 77 -8.58 -5.89 -0.98
N TYR A 78 -7.74 -6.79 -0.46
CA TYR A 78 -6.58 -7.34 -1.16
C TYR A 78 -6.31 -8.75 -0.61
N THR A 79 -6.48 -9.80 -1.41
CA THR A 79 -6.45 -11.17 -0.89
C THR A 79 -5.03 -11.74 -0.74
N THR A 80 -4.71 -12.26 0.45
CA THR A 80 -3.47 -13.01 0.74
C THR A 80 -3.25 -14.15 -0.24
N THR A 81 -4.31 -14.90 -0.54
CA THR A 81 -4.32 -15.95 -1.57
C THR A 81 -4.78 -15.35 -2.90
N GLY A 82 -3.96 -15.49 -3.94
CA GLY A 82 -4.23 -15.00 -5.29
C GLY A 82 -3.72 -13.57 -5.57
N GLY A 83 -3.64 -12.71 -4.56
CA GLY A 83 -3.22 -11.32 -4.74
C GLY A 83 -4.28 -10.45 -5.43
N GLU A 84 -5.56 -10.81 -5.29
CA GLU A 84 -6.67 -10.18 -6.01
C GLU A 84 -7.10 -8.88 -5.32
N THR A 85 -7.29 -7.82 -6.11
CA THR A 85 -7.86 -6.56 -5.64
C THR A 85 -8.70 -5.90 -6.74
N ASP A 86 -9.70 -5.13 -6.32
CA ASP A 86 -10.62 -4.42 -7.21
C ASP A 86 -10.15 -2.97 -7.53
N PHE A 87 -8.94 -2.59 -7.06
CA PHE A 87 -8.42 -1.23 -7.26
C PHE A 87 -8.26 -0.89 -8.75
N THR A 88 -9.07 0.07 -9.20
CA THR A 88 -9.27 0.42 -10.60
C THR A 88 -9.07 1.94 -10.80
N ASN A 89 -8.10 2.31 -11.63
CA ASN A 89 -7.94 3.68 -12.12
C ASN A 89 -8.97 3.96 -13.22
N VAL A 90 -9.82 4.98 -13.05
CA VAL A 90 -10.84 5.36 -14.04
C VAL A 90 -10.20 6.31 -15.06
N THR A 91 -9.47 5.75 -16.00
CA THR A 91 -8.58 6.49 -16.93
C THR A 91 -9.29 7.54 -17.79
N SER A 92 -10.61 7.45 -17.94
CA SER A 92 -11.45 8.39 -18.68
C SER A 92 -11.75 9.70 -17.93
N LEU A 93 -11.42 9.82 -16.63
CA LEU A 93 -11.50 11.08 -15.88
C LEU A 93 -10.39 11.21 -14.81
N ARG A 94 -9.76 12.39 -14.74
CA ARG A 94 -8.60 12.63 -13.87
C ARG A 94 -8.93 12.49 -12.38
N GLY A 95 -8.02 11.86 -11.62
CA GLY A 95 -8.12 11.78 -10.16
C GLY A 95 -9.17 10.79 -9.64
N VAL A 96 -9.85 10.07 -10.54
CA VAL A 96 -10.91 9.13 -10.19
C VAL A 96 -10.38 7.71 -10.04
N TYR A 97 -10.64 7.09 -8.90
CA TYR A 97 -10.29 5.68 -8.61
C TYR A 97 -11.46 4.99 -7.92
N ILE A 98 -11.70 3.73 -8.27
CA ILE A 98 -12.71 2.84 -7.69
C ILE A 98 -12.01 1.68 -7.01
N THR A 99 -12.48 1.22 -5.85
CA THR A 99 -12.03 -0.04 -5.26
C THR A 99 -13.07 -0.62 -4.30
N SER A 100 -12.82 -1.80 -3.77
CA SER A 100 -13.64 -2.49 -2.76
C SER A 100 -13.02 -2.39 -1.36
N VAL A 101 -13.87 -2.20 -0.35
CA VAL A 101 -13.52 -2.34 1.07
C VAL A 101 -14.29 -3.49 1.71
N LEU A 102 -13.70 -4.12 2.72
CA LEU A 102 -14.38 -5.12 3.56
C LEU A 102 -15.01 -4.41 4.77
N SER A 103 -16.33 -4.48 4.90
CA SER A 103 -17.10 -3.98 6.05
C SER A 103 -16.80 -4.80 7.33
N GLU A 104 -17.18 -4.26 8.50
CA GLU A 104 -17.15 -4.99 9.78
C GLU A 104 -18.17 -6.14 9.85
N ASP A 105 -19.21 -6.13 9.01
CA ASP A 105 -20.13 -7.26 8.81
C ASP A 105 -19.64 -8.25 7.73
N ASN A 106 -18.36 -8.17 7.34
CA ASN A 106 -17.70 -8.93 6.27
C ASN A 106 -18.38 -8.83 4.89
N SER A 107 -19.30 -7.90 4.70
CA SER A 107 -19.80 -7.54 3.38
C SER A 107 -18.76 -6.73 2.61
N ILE A 108 -18.76 -6.82 1.27
CA ILE A 108 -17.81 -6.10 0.42
C ILE A 108 -18.53 -4.92 -0.21
N GLN A 109 -17.99 -3.71 -0.04
CA GLN A 109 -18.60 -2.47 -0.49
C GLN A 109 -17.66 -1.73 -1.44
N THR A 110 -18.13 -1.41 -2.63
CA THR A 110 -17.38 -0.53 -3.54
C THR A 110 -17.44 0.93 -3.08
N VAL A 111 -16.28 1.60 -3.19
CA VAL A 111 -16.09 3.03 -2.95
C VAL A 111 -15.35 3.68 -4.11
N ILE A 112 -15.54 4.99 -4.26
CA ILE A 112 -14.96 5.83 -5.31
C ILE A 112 -14.39 7.12 -4.70
N THR A 113 -13.21 7.51 -5.16
CA THR A 113 -12.60 8.84 -4.94
C THR A 113 -12.60 9.60 -6.26
N PHE A 114 -12.66 10.93 -6.18
CA PHE A 114 -12.57 11.84 -7.34
C PHE A 114 -11.44 12.87 -7.20
N ASP A 115 -10.72 12.79 -6.08
CA ASP A 115 -9.71 13.72 -5.59
C ASP A 115 -8.41 12.97 -5.24
N GLN A 116 -8.08 11.96 -6.05
CA GLN A 116 -6.82 11.20 -5.99
C GLN A 116 -6.55 10.56 -4.61
N GLY A 117 -7.62 10.04 -3.99
CA GLY A 117 -7.58 9.39 -2.66
C GLY A 117 -7.68 10.36 -1.48
N GLY A 118 -7.98 11.65 -1.71
CA GLY A 118 -8.28 12.60 -0.63
C GLY A 118 -9.55 12.24 0.16
N ARG A 119 -10.61 11.81 -0.55
CA ARG A 119 -11.88 11.38 0.03
C ARG A 119 -12.52 10.26 -0.78
N TRP A 120 -12.94 9.21 -0.08
CA TRP A 120 -13.74 8.12 -0.63
C TRP A 120 -15.21 8.25 -0.24
N LYS A 121 -16.12 7.79 -1.11
CA LYS A 121 -17.58 7.70 -0.88
C LYS A 121 -18.15 6.51 -1.67
N HIS A 122 -19.34 6.03 -1.33
CA HIS A 122 -20.02 5.02 -2.17
C HIS A 122 -20.48 5.60 -3.51
N LEU A 123 -20.63 4.74 -4.53
CA LEU A 123 -21.11 5.14 -5.84
C LEU A 123 -22.64 5.36 -5.79
N ARG A 124 -23.11 6.46 -6.37
CA ARG A 124 -24.54 6.79 -6.42
C ARG A 124 -25.30 5.74 -7.24
N LYS A 125 -26.33 5.11 -6.65
CA LYS A 125 -27.20 4.20 -7.41
C LYS A 125 -27.85 4.91 -8.62
N PRO A 126 -28.10 4.21 -9.74
CA PRO A 126 -28.96 4.74 -10.80
C PRO A 126 -30.34 5.11 -10.27
N GLU A 127 -30.92 6.19 -10.79
CA GLU A 127 -32.21 6.72 -10.30
C GLU A 127 -33.32 5.68 -10.44
N ASN A 128 -33.39 5.01 -11.60
CA ASN A 128 -34.39 4.00 -11.95
C ASN A 128 -34.08 2.57 -11.45
N SER A 129 -33.00 2.33 -10.69
CA SER A 129 -32.72 1.01 -10.10
C SER A 129 -33.37 0.85 -8.72
N GLU A 130 -34.08 -0.26 -8.50
CA GLU A 130 -34.46 -0.70 -7.15
C GLU A 130 -33.24 -1.27 -6.40
N CYS A 131 -33.31 -1.28 -5.06
CA CYS A 131 -32.30 -1.90 -4.20
C CYS A 131 -32.55 -3.40 -4.05
N ASP A 132 -31.49 -4.22 -4.13
CA ASP A 132 -31.57 -5.68 -4.07
C ASP A 132 -31.71 -6.22 -2.64
N ALA A 133 -31.67 -7.56 -2.50
CA ALA A 133 -31.84 -8.24 -1.21
C ALA A 133 -30.68 -8.05 -0.21
N THR A 134 -29.56 -7.42 -0.60
CA THR A 134 -28.51 -7.00 0.36
C THR A 134 -28.92 -5.76 1.15
N ALA A 135 -29.79 -4.92 0.59
CA ALA A 135 -30.09 -3.60 1.15
C ALA A 135 -31.02 -3.65 2.36
N LYS A 136 -30.60 -3.01 3.46
CA LYS A 136 -31.38 -2.85 4.69
C LYS A 136 -32.58 -1.90 4.49
N ASN A 137 -32.50 -0.98 3.53
CA ASN A 137 -33.60 -0.11 3.08
C ASN A 137 -33.82 -0.29 1.56
N LYS A 138 -35.08 -0.50 1.13
CA LYS A 138 -35.43 -0.68 -0.29
C LYS A 138 -35.25 0.57 -1.16
N ASN A 139 -35.12 1.76 -0.56
CA ASN A 139 -35.04 3.03 -1.26
C ASN A 139 -33.65 3.70 -1.17
N GLU A 140 -32.82 3.28 -0.21
CA GLU A 140 -31.54 3.90 0.13
C GLU A 140 -30.47 2.81 0.06
N CYS A 141 -29.67 2.85 -1.00
CA CYS A 141 -28.61 1.88 -1.30
C CYS A 141 -27.64 2.49 -2.33
N SER A 142 -26.52 1.82 -2.59
CA SER A 142 -25.45 2.27 -3.49
C SER A 142 -25.32 1.40 -4.74
N LEU A 143 -24.54 1.84 -5.72
CA LEU A 143 -24.01 0.95 -6.76
C LEU A 143 -22.72 0.29 -6.26
N HIS A 144 -22.59 -1.01 -6.49
CA HIS A 144 -21.38 -1.78 -6.25
C HIS A 144 -20.93 -2.46 -7.54
N ILE A 145 -19.61 -2.57 -7.71
CA ILE A 145 -18.94 -2.93 -8.96
C ILE A 145 -18.23 -4.26 -8.79
N HIS A 146 -18.37 -5.14 -9.78
CA HIS A 146 -17.58 -6.35 -9.89
C HIS A 146 -16.29 -6.09 -10.65
N ALA A 147 -15.15 -6.40 -10.04
CA ALA A 147 -13.84 -6.45 -10.68
C ALA A 147 -13.11 -7.77 -10.34
N SER A 148 -11.78 -7.76 -10.28
CA SER A 148 -10.90 -8.93 -10.17
C SER A 148 -11.33 -9.94 -9.10
N TYR A 149 -11.68 -9.47 -7.89
CA TYR A 149 -12.09 -10.34 -6.79
C TYR A 149 -13.39 -11.09 -7.13
N SER A 150 -14.37 -10.43 -7.75
CA SER A 150 -15.63 -11.07 -8.15
C SER A 150 -15.41 -12.17 -9.20
N ILE A 151 -14.43 -11.98 -10.09
CA ILE A 151 -14.03 -12.97 -11.09
C ILE A 151 -13.30 -14.15 -10.43
N SER A 152 -12.40 -13.90 -9.48
CA SER A 152 -11.68 -14.96 -8.75
C SER A 152 -12.60 -15.83 -7.89
N GLN A 153 -13.66 -15.23 -7.33
CA GLN A 153 -14.76 -15.96 -6.66
C GLN A 153 -15.71 -16.69 -7.63
N LYS A 154 -15.46 -16.64 -8.94
CA LYS A 154 -16.24 -17.33 -9.99
C LYS A 154 -17.71 -16.88 -10.06
N LEU A 155 -17.99 -15.62 -9.74
CA LEU A 155 -19.28 -15.00 -10.04
C LEU A 155 -19.45 -14.87 -11.56
N ASN A 156 -20.68 -14.58 -12.01
CA ASN A 156 -21.03 -14.54 -13.44
C ASN A 156 -20.58 -13.23 -14.13
N VAL A 157 -19.28 -12.92 -14.02
CA VAL A 157 -18.63 -11.66 -14.40
C VAL A 157 -17.60 -11.94 -15.51
N PRO A 158 -17.92 -11.62 -16.79
CA PRO A 158 -17.06 -11.97 -17.93
C PRO A 158 -15.82 -11.08 -18.12
N VAL A 159 -15.84 -9.83 -17.64
CA VAL A 159 -14.74 -8.85 -17.76
C VAL A 159 -14.74 -7.89 -16.57
N VAL A 160 -13.58 -7.28 -16.31
CA VAL A 160 -13.40 -6.18 -15.34
C VAL A 160 -13.89 -4.84 -15.92
N PRO A 161 -14.08 -3.79 -15.09
CA PRO A 161 -14.50 -2.47 -15.55
C PRO A 161 -13.58 -1.88 -16.63
N LEU A 162 -14.18 -1.23 -17.63
CA LEU A 162 -13.50 -0.60 -18.76
C LEU A 162 -13.65 0.93 -18.70
N SER A 163 -12.52 1.61 -18.86
CA SER A 163 -12.43 3.05 -19.15
C SER A 163 -11.27 3.27 -20.11
N GLU A 164 -11.35 4.29 -20.97
CA GLU A 164 -10.32 4.61 -21.96
C GLU A 164 -10.07 6.14 -21.94
N PRO A 165 -8.82 6.63 -21.95
CA PRO A 165 -8.49 8.04 -21.70
C PRO A 165 -8.90 8.99 -22.85
N ASN A 166 -9.18 8.45 -24.03
CA ASN A 166 -9.78 9.18 -25.16
C ASN A 166 -11.31 9.20 -25.12
N ALA A 167 -11.95 8.32 -24.36
CA ALA A 167 -13.40 8.20 -24.20
C ALA A 167 -13.87 8.95 -22.93
N VAL A 168 -13.70 10.27 -22.93
CA VAL A 168 -13.81 11.14 -21.73
C VAL A 168 -15.10 10.91 -20.94
N GLY A 169 -14.97 10.60 -19.65
CA GLY A 169 -16.06 10.34 -18.72
C GLY A 169 -16.70 8.95 -18.82
N ILE A 170 -16.42 8.16 -19.86
CA ILE A 170 -17.06 6.85 -20.06
C ILE A 170 -16.43 5.79 -19.13
N VAL A 171 -17.28 5.12 -18.36
CA VAL A 171 -16.92 3.98 -17.50
C VAL A 171 -17.98 2.90 -17.66
N ILE A 172 -17.58 1.68 -18.03
CA ILE A 172 -18.49 0.54 -18.22
C ILE A 172 -18.11 -0.55 -17.23
N ALA A 173 -19.07 -1.11 -16.49
CA ALA A 173 -18.80 -2.07 -15.43
C ALA A 173 -19.98 -3.02 -15.17
N HIS A 174 -19.70 -4.25 -14.73
CA HIS A 174 -20.73 -5.12 -14.12
C HIS A 174 -20.99 -4.69 -12.68
N GLY A 175 -22.23 -4.80 -12.20
CA GLY A 175 -22.53 -4.39 -10.83
C GLY A 175 -23.85 -4.89 -10.25
N SER A 176 -24.04 -4.56 -8.97
CA SER A 176 -25.26 -4.78 -8.19
C SER A 176 -25.65 -3.49 -7.46
N VAL A 177 -26.96 -3.28 -7.25
CA VAL A 177 -27.48 -2.09 -6.55
C VAL A 177 -28.04 -2.52 -5.20
N GLY A 178 -27.40 -2.12 -4.11
CA GLY A 178 -27.61 -2.70 -2.78
C GLY A 178 -26.77 -2.05 -1.68
N ASP A 179 -26.60 -2.74 -0.55
CA ASP A 179 -25.68 -2.32 0.52
C ASP A 179 -24.30 -2.99 0.40
N ALA A 180 -24.16 -3.97 -0.50
CA ALA A 180 -22.90 -4.69 -0.77
C ALA A 180 -22.86 -5.26 -2.21
N ILE A 181 -21.70 -5.80 -2.61
CA ILE A 181 -21.56 -6.65 -3.80
C ILE A 181 -22.45 -7.89 -3.64
N SER A 182 -23.34 -8.11 -4.61
CA SER A 182 -24.31 -9.21 -4.61
C SER A 182 -23.74 -10.45 -5.31
N VAL A 183 -24.15 -11.65 -4.91
CA VAL A 183 -23.77 -12.92 -5.58
C VAL A 183 -24.72 -13.30 -6.74
N MET A 184 -25.70 -12.44 -7.04
CA MET A 184 -26.64 -12.61 -8.14
C MET A 184 -25.96 -12.40 -9.50
N ILE A 185 -26.64 -12.80 -10.58
CA ILE A 185 -26.18 -12.53 -11.95
C ILE A 185 -26.22 -11.00 -12.17
N PRO A 186 -25.10 -10.34 -12.51
CA PRO A 186 -25.04 -8.89 -12.58
C PRO A 186 -25.54 -8.33 -13.90
N ASP A 187 -26.07 -7.11 -13.84
CA ASP A 187 -26.30 -6.25 -15.01
C ASP A 187 -25.03 -5.47 -15.35
N VAL A 188 -24.97 -4.90 -16.56
CA VAL A 188 -23.93 -3.93 -16.94
C VAL A 188 -24.44 -2.51 -16.74
N TYR A 189 -23.63 -1.69 -16.09
CA TYR A 189 -23.86 -0.28 -15.82
C TYR A 189 -22.85 0.58 -16.58
N ILE A 190 -23.26 1.80 -16.91
CA ILE A 190 -22.43 2.81 -17.56
C ILE A 190 -22.53 4.14 -16.81
N SER A 191 -21.40 4.82 -16.71
CA SER A 191 -21.30 6.24 -16.41
C SER A 191 -20.74 6.97 -17.63
N ASP A 192 -21.20 8.19 -17.88
CA ASP A 192 -20.61 9.11 -18.86
C ASP A 192 -20.04 10.38 -18.22
N ASP A 193 -19.91 10.43 -16.89
CA ASP A 193 -19.38 11.58 -16.14
C ASP A 193 -18.18 11.22 -15.24
N GLY A 194 -17.58 10.04 -15.44
CA GLY A 194 -16.48 9.53 -14.61
C GLY A 194 -16.94 8.93 -13.29
N GLY A 195 -18.22 8.54 -13.15
CA GLY A 195 -18.73 7.77 -12.02
C GLY A 195 -19.50 8.57 -10.96
N TYR A 196 -19.80 9.86 -11.20
CA TYR A 196 -20.69 10.66 -10.35
C TYR A 196 -22.15 10.21 -10.48
N SER A 197 -22.58 9.86 -11.69
CA SER A 197 -23.87 9.25 -11.99
C SER A 197 -23.72 8.01 -12.87
N TRP A 198 -24.72 7.12 -12.79
CA TRP A 198 -24.71 5.81 -13.43
C TRP A 198 -26.10 5.47 -13.97
N ALA A 199 -26.14 4.76 -15.09
CA ALA A 199 -27.33 4.16 -15.68
C ALA A 199 -27.13 2.65 -15.87
N LYS A 200 -28.22 1.86 -15.85
CA LYS A 200 -28.16 0.48 -16.34
C LYS A 200 -28.01 0.53 -17.86
N MET A 201 -26.95 -0.08 -18.38
CA MET A 201 -26.61 -0.10 -19.80
C MET A 201 -27.24 -1.28 -20.52
N LEU A 202 -27.12 -2.48 -19.93
CA LEU A 202 -27.64 -3.74 -20.47
C LEU A 202 -28.06 -4.67 -19.32
N GLU A 203 -29.15 -5.42 -19.51
CA GLU A 203 -29.59 -6.45 -18.58
C GLU A 203 -28.76 -7.73 -18.76
N GLY A 204 -28.28 -8.30 -17.65
CA GLY A 204 -27.40 -9.46 -17.63
C GLY A 204 -25.95 -9.20 -18.11
N PRO A 205 -25.04 -10.16 -17.90
CA PRO A 205 -23.62 -9.97 -18.13
C PRO A 205 -23.29 -9.92 -19.63
N HIS A 206 -22.51 -8.91 -20.01
CA HIS A 206 -21.97 -8.76 -21.36
C HIS A 206 -20.45 -8.57 -21.36
N TYR A 207 -19.76 -9.01 -22.41
CA TYR A 207 -18.45 -8.48 -22.78
C TYR A 207 -18.66 -7.16 -23.51
N TYR A 208 -17.84 -6.15 -23.25
CA TYR A 208 -17.94 -4.84 -23.89
C TYR A 208 -16.58 -4.32 -24.35
N THR A 209 -16.58 -3.43 -25.35
CA THR A 209 -15.40 -2.66 -25.76
C THR A 209 -15.82 -1.28 -26.31
N ILE A 210 -14.90 -0.33 -26.23
CA ILE A 210 -15.06 1.04 -26.73
C ILE A 210 -14.30 1.17 -28.04
N LEU A 211 -14.90 1.80 -29.04
CA LEU A 211 -14.33 2.06 -30.36
C LEU A 211 -14.44 3.54 -30.71
N ASP A 212 -13.61 3.99 -31.66
CA ASP A 212 -13.54 5.36 -32.18
C ASP A 212 -13.62 6.45 -31.07
N SER A 213 -12.85 6.27 -29.99
CA SER A 213 -12.77 7.19 -28.83
C SER A 213 -14.11 7.46 -28.12
N GLY A 214 -15.02 6.47 -28.10
CA GLY A 214 -16.36 6.60 -27.52
C GLY A 214 -17.47 6.81 -28.56
N GLY A 215 -17.13 7.00 -29.84
CA GLY A 215 -18.10 7.12 -30.93
C GLY A 215 -18.95 5.85 -31.15
N ILE A 216 -18.46 4.69 -30.72
CA ILE A 216 -19.23 3.44 -30.67
C ILE A 216 -18.90 2.66 -29.40
N ILE A 217 -19.93 2.15 -28.72
CA ILE A 217 -19.78 1.11 -27.69
C ILE A 217 -20.37 -0.19 -28.25
N VAL A 218 -19.63 -1.29 -28.10
CA VAL A 218 -20.01 -2.61 -28.60
C VAL A 218 -20.14 -3.59 -27.44
N ALA A 219 -21.15 -4.46 -27.49
CA ALA A 219 -21.39 -5.48 -26.48
C ALA A 219 -21.79 -6.85 -27.07
N ILE A 220 -21.36 -7.91 -26.39
CA ILE A 220 -21.67 -9.32 -26.67
C ILE A 220 -22.24 -9.94 -25.39
N GLU A 221 -23.36 -10.65 -25.50
CA GLU A 221 -24.03 -11.33 -24.38
C GLU A 221 -23.19 -12.52 -23.87
N HIS A 222 -22.93 -12.59 -22.56
CA HIS A 222 -22.25 -13.74 -21.96
C HIS A 222 -23.28 -14.86 -21.72
N SER A 223 -23.18 -15.93 -22.50
CA SER A 223 -24.10 -17.07 -22.47
C SER A 223 -23.34 -18.39 -22.59
N SER A 224 -23.90 -19.44 -21.99
CA SER A 224 -23.45 -20.84 -22.17
C SER A 224 -23.96 -21.47 -23.47
N LEU A 225 -24.84 -20.78 -24.20
CA LEU A 225 -25.36 -21.19 -25.50
C LEU A 225 -24.65 -20.46 -26.64
N PRO A 226 -24.53 -21.07 -27.84
CA PRO A 226 -23.98 -20.40 -29.01
C PRO A 226 -24.72 -19.12 -29.40
N ILE A 227 -23.98 -18.07 -29.74
CA ILE A 227 -24.51 -16.76 -30.14
C ILE A 227 -24.17 -16.42 -31.59
N ASN A 228 -24.97 -15.54 -32.19
CA ASN A 228 -24.70 -14.95 -33.52
C ASN A 228 -25.10 -13.47 -33.64
N VAL A 229 -25.36 -12.80 -32.52
CA VAL A 229 -25.78 -11.40 -32.45
C VAL A 229 -24.75 -10.57 -31.71
N ILE A 230 -24.47 -9.37 -32.23
CA ILE A 230 -23.71 -8.31 -31.56
C ILE A 230 -24.65 -7.13 -31.28
N LYS A 231 -24.44 -6.46 -30.14
CA LYS A 231 -25.18 -5.26 -29.73
C LYS A 231 -24.24 -4.06 -29.90
N PHE A 232 -24.72 -2.92 -30.39
CA PHE A 232 -23.92 -1.69 -30.48
C PHE A 232 -24.76 -0.44 -30.19
N SER A 233 -24.09 0.60 -29.68
CA SER A 233 -24.61 1.95 -29.43
C SER A 233 -23.66 2.97 -30.07
N THR A 234 -24.22 4.11 -30.54
CA THR A 234 -23.47 5.27 -31.06
C THR A 234 -23.80 6.54 -30.28
N ASP A 235 -24.27 6.40 -29.04
CA ASP A 235 -24.85 7.46 -28.21
C ASP A 235 -24.47 7.30 -26.72
N GLU A 236 -23.22 6.88 -26.48
CA GLU A 236 -22.65 6.60 -25.15
C GLU A 236 -23.49 5.61 -24.32
N GLY A 237 -23.98 4.54 -24.97
CA GLY A 237 -24.65 3.41 -24.33
C GLY A 237 -26.14 3.60 -24.04
N GLN A 238 -26.78 4.67 -24.52
CA GLN A 238 -28.18 4.97 -24.22
C GLN A 238 -29.17 4.18 -25.10
N CYS A 239 -28.93 4.06 -26.41
CA CYS A 239 -29.75 3.29 -27.34
C CYS A 239 -28.94 2.16 -27.98
N TRP A 240 -29.52 0.95 -28.00
CA TRP A 240 -28.85 -0.26 -28.50
C TRP A 240 -29.52 -0.80 -29.76
N GLN A 241 -28.70 -1.11 -30.76
CA GLN A 241 -29.10 -1.83 -31.97
C GLN A 241 -28.49 -3.22 -31.98
N THR A 242 -29.19 -4.20 -32.57
CA THR A 242 -28.74 -5.58 -32.68
C THR A 242 -28.41 -5.93 -34.13
N TYR A 243 -27.32 -6.66 -34.35
CA TYR A 243 -26.88 -7.11 -35.66
C TYR A 243 -26.49 -8.59 -35.65
N THR A 244 -27.04 -9.36 -36.58
CA THR A 244 -26.74 -10.79 -36.73
C THR A 244 -25.49 -10.97 -37.59
N PHE A 245 -24.32 -11.18 -36.95
CA PHE A 245 -23.03 -11.25 -37.63
C PHE A 245 -22.77 -12.58 -38.36
N THR A 246 -23.51 -13.64 -38.03
CA THR A 246 -23.39 -14.95 -38.69
C THR A 246 -24.72 -15.73 -38.74
N LYS A 247 -24.83 -16.67 -39.69
CA LYS A 247 -25.95 -17.61 -39.79
C LYS A 247 -25.74 -18.89 -38.96
N GLU A 248 -24.49 -19.19 -38.61
CA GLU A 248 -24.08 -20.36 -37.84
C GLU A 248 -23.55 -19.88 -36.48
N PRO A 249 -24.32 -20.00 -35.38
CA PRO A 249 -23.91 -19.53 -34.06
C PRO A 249 -22.63 -20.17 -33.53
N ILE A 250 -21.88 -19.39 -32.75
CA ILE A 250 -20.58 -19.79 -32.18
C ILE A 250 -20.62 -19.81 -30.66
N TYR A 251 -19.88 -20.73 -30.06
CA TYR A 251 -19.46 -20.59 -28.67
C TYR A 251 -18.43 -19.46 -28.60
N PHE A 252 -18.87 -18.32 -28.09
CA PHE A 252 -18.05 -17.12 -27.95
C PHE A 252 -16.94 -17.30 -26.92
N THR A 253 -15.78 -16.70 -27.16
CA THR A 253 -14.63 -16.77 -26.24
C THR A 253 -13.97 -15.42 -25.96
N GLY A 254 -14.15 -14.40 -26.79
CA GLY A 254 -13.55 -13.09 -26.55
C GLY A 254 -13.77 -12.06 -27.67
N LEU A 255 -13.57 -10.79 -27.31
CA LEU A 255 -13.46 -9.67 -28.25
C LEU A 255 -11.99 -9.28 -28.40
N ALA A 256 -11.61 -8.84 -29.59
CA ALA A 256 -10.31 -8.21 -29.84
C ALA A 256 -10.48 -6.93 -30.68
N SER A 257 -9.81 -5.86 -30.27
CA SER A 257 -9.80 -4.54 -30.90
C SER A 257 -8.38 -3.97 -30.91
N GLU A 258 -8.16 -2.87 -31.64
CA GLU A 258 -6.87 -2.15 -31.63
C GLU A 258 -6.72 -1.40 -30.29
N PRO A 259 -5.62 -1.58 -29.52
CA PRO A 259 -5.44 -0.94 -28.22
C PRO A 259 -5.55 0.59 -28.25
N GLY A 260 -6.11 1.18 -27.20
CA GLY A 260 -6.37 2.63 -27.09
C GLY A 260 -7.63 3.10 -27.83
N ALA A 261 -8.58 2.19 -28.08
CA ALA A 261 -9.95 2.46 -28.55
C ALA A 261 -10.10 3.39 -29.78
N LYS A 262 -9.08 3.52 -30.65
CA LYS A 262 -9.06 4.43 -31.81
C LYS A 262 -9.54 3.83 -33.13
N SER A 263 -9.74 2.51 -33.18
CA SER A 263 -10.23 1.82 -34.38
C SER A 263 -11.76 1.73 -34.41
N MET A 264 -12.31 1.50 -35.60
CA MET A 264 -13.70 1.07 -35.81
C MET A 264 -13.82 -0.44 -36.05
N ASN A 265 -12.70 -1.17 -35.98
CA ASN A 265 -12.66 -2.61 -36.27
C ASN A 265 -12.69 -3.42 -34.98
N ILE A 266 -13.57 -4.42 -34.92
CA ILE A 266 -13.66 -5.38 -33.82
C ILE A 266 -13.70 -6.81 -34.36
N SER A 267 -12.96 -7.72 -33.74
CA SER A 267 -12.92 -9.15 -34.06
C SER A 267 -13.59 -9.95 -32.95
N ILE A 268 -14.72 -10.58 -33.28
CA ILE A 268 -15.44 -11.52 -32.40
C ILE A 268 -14.77 -12.89 -32.54
N TRP A 269 -14.30 -13.49 -31.45
CA TRP A 269 -13.67 -14.80 -31.44
C TRP A 269 -14.58 -15.86 -30.79
N GLY A 270 -14.51 -17.08 -31.33
CA GLY A 270 -15.17 -18.24 -30.77
C GLY A 270 -14.89 -19.51 -31.56
N PHE A 271 -15.66 -20.56 -31.28
CA PHE A 271 -15.60 -21.81 -32.04
C PHE A 271 -17.00 -22.33 -32.40
N ILE A 272 -17.07 -22.98 -33.56
CA ILE A 272 -18.20 -23.82 -33.95
C ILE A 272 -17.90 -25.23 -33.42
N GLU A 273 -18.81 -25.78 -32.62
CA GLU A 273 -18.72 -27.16 -32.14
C GLU A 273 -19.63 -28.07 -32.98
N SER A 274 -19.03 -29.07 -33.61
CA SER A 274 -19.71 -30.18 -34.28
C SER A 274 -19.34 -31.48 -33.58
N PHE A 275 -20.19 -32.51 -33.68
CA PHE A 275 -20.07 -33.80 -32.98
C PHE A 275 -18.68 -34.49 -33.04
N LEU A 276 -17.85 -34.15 -34.03
CA LEU A 276 -16.50 -34.70 -34.20
C LEU A 276 -15.37 -33.64 -34.17
N THR A 277 -15.66 -32.34 -34.22
CA THR A 277 -14.63 -31.29 -34.35
C THR A 277 -15.06 -29.95 -33.73
N ARG A 278 -14.13 -29.28 -33.04
CA ARG A 278 -14.22 -27.85 -32.71
C ARG A 278 -13.42 -27.06 -33.74
N ARG A 279 -14.04 -26.07 -34.39
CA ARG A 279 -13.37 -25.19 -35.36
C ARG A 279 -13.39 -23.75 -34.85
N TRP A 280 -12.20 -23.21 -34.56
CA TRP A 280 -12.03 -21.80 -34.25
C TRP A 280 -12.39 -20.93 -35.46
N VAL A 281 -13.08 -19.82 -35.20
CA VAL A 281 -13.48 -18.81 -36.18
C VAL A 281 -13.36 -17.41 -35.57
N SER A 282 -13.14 -16.42 -36.42
CA SER A 282 -13.19 -15.01 -36.03
C SER A 282 -14.00 -14.22 -37.05
N TYR A 283 -14.91 -13.38 -36.57
CA TYR A 283 -15.73 -12.49 -37.38
C TYR A 283 -15.30 -11.04 -37.10
N THR A 284 -14.63 -10.41 -38.06
CA THR A 284 -14.22 -9.00 -37.96
C THR A 284 -15.27 -8.10 -38.61
N ILE A 285 -15.71 -7.08 -37.87
CA ILE A 285 -16.68 -6.07 -38.30
C ILE A 285 -15.96 -4.71 -38.32
N ASP A 286 -16.12 -3.98 -39.42
CA ASP A 286 -15.70 -2.57 -39.58
C ASP A 286 -16.98 -1.70 -39.55
N PHE A 287 -17.04 -0.76 -38.60
CA PHE A 287 -18.20 0.12 -38.41
C PHE A 287 -18.19 1.38 -39.31
N LYS A 288 -17.25 1.52 -40.24
CA LYS A 288 -17.15 2.65 -41.19
C LYS A 288 -18.42 2.95 -41.98
N ASP A 289 -19.19 1.92 -42.34
CA ASP A 289 -20.47 2.07 -43.05
C ASP A 289 -21.66 2.42 -42.11
N ILE A 290 -21.43 2.52 -40.81
CA ILE A 290 -22.37 3.13 -39.86
C ILE A 290 -21.96 4.59 -39.62
N LEU A 291 -20.69 4.85 -39.31
CA LEU A 291 -20.16 6.21 -39.12
C LEU A 291 -19.64 6.84 -40.43
N LYS A 292 -20.50 6.97 -41.45
CA LYS A 292 -20.13 7.41 -42.81
C LYS A 292 -19.59 8.85 -42.95
N ARG A 293 -19.61 9.64 -41.88
CA ARG A 293 -19.26 11.08 -41.86
C ARG A 293 -18.33 11.34 -40.68
N ASN A 294 -17.23 12.06 -40.92
CA ASN A 294 -16.34 12.53 -39.86
C ASN A 294 -17.04 13.64 -39.04
N CYS A 295 -16.77 13.71 -37.74
CA CYS A 295 -17.33 14.74 -36.88
C CYS A 295 -16.76 16.14 -37.22
N GLU A 296 -17.60 17.16 -37.07
CA GLU A 296 -17.28 18.58 -37.25
C GLU A 296 -17.48 19.31 -35.92
N GLU A 297 -16.99 20.56 -35.77
CA GLU A 297 -17.09 21.33 -34.52
C GLU A 297 -18.51 21.38 -33.90
N LYS A 298 -19.54 21.43 -34.76
CA LYS A 298 -20.97 21.41 -34.37
C LYS A 298 -21.38 20.14 -33.60
N ASP A 299 -20.72 19.01 -33.87
CA ASP A 299 -21.03 17.70 -33.28
C ASP A 299 -20.49 17.57 -31.86
N TYR A 300 -19.60 18.47 -31.45
CA TYR A 300 -19.08 18.53 -30.09
C TYR A 300 -19.88 19.51 -29.23
N THR A 301 -19.85 19.29 -27.92
CA THR A 301 -20.41 20.17 -26.89
C THR A 301 -19.37 20.42 -25.81
N ILE A 302 -19.41 21.61 -25.20
CA ILE A 302 -18.61 21.90 -24.01
C ILE A 302 -19.20 21.11 -22.84
N TRP A 303 -18.34 20.45 -22.07
CA TRP A 303 -18.66 19.74 -20.83
C TRP A 303 -17.64 20.09 -19.75
N LEU A 304 -18.10 20.45 -18.55
CA LEU A 304 -17.25 20.73 -17.40
C LEU A 304 -17.07 19.44 -16.59
N ALA A 305 -15.83 18.96 -16.50
CA ALA A 305 -15.51 17.81 -15.66
C ALA A 305 -15.74 18.11 -14.17
N HIS A 306 -16.14 17.09 -13.42
CA HIS A 306 -16.37 17.15 -11.97
C HIS A 306 -17.41 18.19 -11.50
N SER A 307 -18.28 18.66 -12.40
CA SER A 307 -19.39 19.56 -12.04
C SER A 307 -20.40 18.85 -11.14
N THR A 308 -20.75 19.47 -10.01
CA THR A 308 -21.67 18.96 -8.98
C THR A 308 -22.67 19.99 -8.48
N ASP A 309 -22.34 21.29 -8.53
CA ASP A 309 -23.25 22.39 -8.20
C ASP A 309 -23.08 23.53 -9.23
N PRO A 310 -23.85 23.53 -10.34
CA PRO A 310 -23.79 24.51 -11.43
C PRO A 310 -24.20 25.94 -11.02
N GLY A 311 -23.36 26.58 -10.20
CA GLY A 311 -23.56 27.90 -9.61
C GLY A 311 -22.45 28.30 -8.64
N ASP A 312 -21.75 27.34 -8.04
CA ASP A 312 -20.61 27.64 -7.16
C ASP A 312 -19.33 28.03 -7.95
N TYR A 313 -18.52 28.89 -7.35
CA TYR A 313 -17.22 29.28 -7.89
C TYR A 313 -16.21 28.13 -7.86
N GLY A 314 -16.31 27.22 -6.89
CA GLY A 314 -15.49 26.00 -6.78
C GLY A 314 -15.91 24.87 -7.72
N ASP A 315 -17.09 24.93 -8.38
CA ASP A 315 -17.65 23.80 -9.12
C ASP A 315 -16.69 23.20 -10.18
N GLY A 316 -16.36 21.92 -10.07
CA GLY A 316 -15.38 21.25 -10.94
C GLY A 316 -13.90 21.53 -10.64
N CYS A 317 -13.55 22.24 -9.56
CA CYS A 317 -12.17 22.35 -9.08
C CYS A 317 -11.74 21.01 -8.45
N ILE A 318 -10.81 20.29 -9.09
CA ILE A 318 -10.22 19.06 -8.55
C ILE A 318 -8.70 19.17 -8.68
N LEU A 319 -7.98 18.97 -7.58
CA LEU A 319 -6.54 19.25 -7.45
C LEU A 319 -6.19 20.66 -7.97
N GLY A 320 -6.95 21.65 -7.53
CA GLY A 320 -6.65 23.06 -7.82
C GLY A 320 -6.93 23.57 -9.22
N TYR A 321 -7.55 22.80 -10.12
CA TYR A 321 -8.01 23.30 -11.42
C TYR A 321 -9.24 22.57 -11.96
N LYS A 322 -10.02 23.29 -12.79
CA LYS A 322 -11.14 22.78 -13.58
C LYS A 322 -10.67 22.36 -14.97
N GLU A 323 -11.36 21.42 -15.61
CA GLU A 323 -11.12 21.07 -17.01
C GLU A 323 -12.44 21.08 -17.81
N GLN A 324 -12.51 21.95 -18.82
CA GLN A 324 -13.61 21.97 -19.78
C GLN A 324 -13.21 21.19 -21.03
N PHE A 325 -13.99 20.20 -21.42
CA PHE A 325 -13.75 19.33 -22.57
C PHE A 325 -14.70 19.66 -23.72
N LEU A 326 -14.25 19.44 -24.96
CA LEU A 326 -15.15 19.23 -26.09
C LEU A 326 -15.44 17.72 -26.20
N ARG A 327 -16.66 17.32 -25.83
CA ARG A 327 -17.16 15.94 -25.95
C ARG A 327 -18.11 15.79 -27.13
N LEU A 328 -18.11 14.63 -27.76
CA LEU A 328 -19.08 14.29 -28.82
C LEU A 328 -20.51 14.33 -28.24
N ARG A 329 -21.46 14.91 -28.97
CA ARG A 329 -22.88 14.86 -28.59
C ARG A 329 -23.41 13.45 -28.80
N LYS A 330 -24.11 12.89 -27.80
CA LYS A 330 -24.83 11.60 -27.91
C LYS A 330 -25.77 11.51 -29.13
N SER A 331 -26.27 12.64 -29.63
CA SER A 331 -27.11 12.71 -30.83
C SER A 331 -26.36 12.85 -32.17
N SER A 332 -25.02 13.01 -32.15
CA SER A 332 -24.19 13.20 -33.35
C SER A 332 -23.53 11.89 -33.79
N VAL A 333 -24.22 11.15 -34.64
CA VAL A 333 -23.67 9.93 -35.28
C VAL A 333 -22.63 10.34 -36.34
N CYS A 334 -21.35 10.33 -35.96
CA CYS A 334 -20.20 10.61 -36.81
C CYS A 334 -18.93 9.97 -36.25
N GLN A 335 -17.88 9.89 -37.09
CA GLN A 335 -16.57 9.37 -36.71
C GLN A 335 -15.67 10.47 -36.11
N ASN A 336 -15.17 10.27 -34.89
CA ASN A 336 -14.10 11.08 -34.28
C ASN A 336 -12.78 10.94 -35.08
N GLY A 337 -12.42 9.71 -35.45
CA GLY A 337 -11.26 9.39 -36.28
C GLY A 337 -10.00 9.02 -35.49
N ARG A 338 -9.08 8.30 -36.16
CA ARG A 338 -7.82 7.83 -35.55
C ARG A 338 -6.96 8.97 -35.01
N ASP A 339 -6.95 10.12 -35.69
CA ASP A 339 -6.18 11.31 -35.33
C ASP A 339 -6.88 12.20 -34.29
N TYR A 340 -8.03 11.76 -33.74
CA TYR A 340 -8.73 12.47 -32.67
C TYR A 340 -7.82 12.69 -31.45
N VAL A 341 -7.83 13.93 -30.96
CA VAL A 341 -7.14 14.36 -29.74
C VAL A 341 -8.19 15.02 -28.84
N VAL A 342 -8.27 14.56 -27.59
CA VAL A 342 -9.17 15.11 -26.58
C VAL A 342 -8.87 16.59 -26.36
N THR A 343 -9.75 17.46 -26.84
CA THR A 343 -9.61 18.91 -26.71
C THR A 343 -10.15 19.34 -25.35
N LYS A 344 -9.26 19.88 -24.50
CA LYS A 344 -9.61 20.36 -23.17
C LYS A 344 -8.92 21.68 -22.81
N GLN A 345 -9.59 22.51 -22.02
CA GLN A 345 -9.12 23.81 -21.54
C GLN A 345 -9.07 23.80 -20.00
N PRO A 346 -7.89 23.90 -19.38
CA PRO A 346 -7.77 23.98 -17.93
C PRO A 346 -8.05 25.41 -17.42
N SER A 347 -8.73 25.54 -16.29
CA SER A 347 -8.95 26.80 -15.58
C SER A 347 -8.47 26.66 -14.13
N VAL A 348 -7.41 27.38 -13.78
CA VAL A 348 -6.80 27.32 -12.44
C VAL A 348 -7.75 27.87 -11.37
N CYS A 349 -7.83 27.19 -10.23
CA CYS A 349 -8.61 27.61 -9.07
C CYS A 349 -7.74 28.34 -8.04
N LEU A 350 -8.39 29.14 -7.18
CA LEU A 350 -7.75 29.69 -5.99
C LEU A 350 -7.56 28.57 -4.96
N CYS A 351 -6.42 28.51 -4.27
CA CYS A 351 -6.19 27.50 -3.25
C CYS A 351 -7.14 27.70 -2.04
N SER A 352 -7.66 26.58 -1.54
CA SER A 352 -8.42 26.47 -0.29
C SER A 352 -7.56 25.82 0.81
N LEU A 353 -8.17 25.29 1.88
CA LEU A 353 -7.48 24.36 2.79
C LEU A 353 -7.55 22.90 2.32
N GLU A 354 -8.38 22.59 1.33
CA GLU A 354 -8.63 21.23 0.85
C GLU A 354 -7.58 20.78 -0.18
N ASP A 355 -7.02 21.72 -0.95
CA ASP A 355 -5.86 21.55 -1.86
C ASP A 355 -4.53 21.19 -1.14
N PHE A 356 -4.59 20.97 0.19
CA PHE A 356 -3.47 20.60 1.05
C PHE A 356 -3.78 19.31 1.83
N LEU A 357 -2.73 18.51 2.07
CA LEU A 357 -2.71 17.40 3.02
C LEU A 357 -2.05 17.86 4.33
N CYS A 358 -2.26 17.10 5.39
CA CYS A 358 -1.41 17.23 6.57
C CYS A 358 -0.03 16.67 6.28
N ASP A 359 0.99 17.39 6.74
CA ASP A 359 2.36 16.95 6.70
C ASP A 359 2.71 16.14 7.95
N PHE A 360 3.91 15.55 7.99
CA PHE A 360 4.34 14.65 9.06
C PHE A 360 4.05 15.20 10.47
N GLY A 361 3.50 14.37 11.36
CA GLY A 361 3.16 14.76 12.74
C GLY A 361 1.94 15.67 12.91
N TYR A 362 1.15 15.90 11.84
CA TYR A 362 -0.13 16.60 11.87
C TYR A 362 -1.28 15.71 11.36
N PHE A 363 -2.52 16.01 11.75
CA PHE A 363 -3.72 15.29 11.31
C PHE A 363 -4.95 16.22 11.22
N ARG A 364 -5.98 15.82 10.46
CA ARG A 364 -7.30 16.49 10.49
C ARG A 364 -8.19 15.83 11.56
N PRO A 365 -8.75 16.58 12.53
CA PRO A 365 -9.87 16.11 13.33
C PRO A 365 -11.11 15.87 12.47
N GLU A 366 -12.04 15.04 12.95
CA GLU A 366 -13.34 14.87 12.30
C GLU A 366 -14.06 16.22 12.16
N ASN A 367 -14.47 16.55 10.92
CA ASN A 367 -15.17 17.78 10.55
C ASN A 367 -14.36 19.10 10.64
N ASP A 368 -13.02 19.09 10.72
CA ASP A 368 -12.18 20.30 10.53
C ASP A 368 -11.21 20.13 9.34
N SER A 369 -11.26 21.06 8.39
CA SER A 369 -10.33 21.12 7.25
C SER A 369 -8.88 21.46 7.67
N LYS A 370 -8.65 21.91 8.91
CA LYS A 370 -7.34 22.32 9.42
C LYS A 370 -6.55 21.13 9.97
N CYS A 371 -5.27 21.07 9.57
CA CYS A 371 -4.31 20.15 10.15
C CYS A 371 -3.87 20.64 11.53
N VAL A 372 -4.15 19.88 12.58
CA VAL A 372 -3.67 20.13 13.96
C VAL A 372 -2.49 19.22 14.28
N GLU A 373 -1.62 19.65 15.19
CA GLU A 373 -0.43 18.89 15.55
C GLU A 373 -0.83 17.65 16.38
N GLN A 374 -0.32 16.46 16.04
CA GLN A 374 -0.57 15.25 16.82
C GLN A 374 -0.08 15.45 18.27
N PRO A 375 -0.85 15.07 19.31
CA PRO A 375 -0.38 15.17 20.69
C PRO A 375 0.88 14.33 20.95
N GLU A 376 0.90 13.09 20.46
CA GLU A 376 1.96 12.10 20.67
C GLU A 376 2.19 11.31 19.37
N LEU A 377 3.44 11.22 18.91
CA LEU A 377 3.86 10.37 17.79
C LEU A 377 3.92 8.91 18.25
N LYS A 378 3.34 7.96 17.51
CA LYS A 378 3.21 6.54 17.91
C LYS A 378 3.45 5.59 16.74
N GLY A 379 3.95 4.39 17.03
CA GLY A 379 4.25 3.37 16.02
C GLY A 379 5.19 3.91 14.94
N HIS A 380 4.82 3.73 13.68
CA HIS A 380 5.62 4.14 12.52
C HIS A 380 5.90 5.65 12.45
N ASP A 381 5.00 6.51 12.95
CA ASP A 381 5.26 7.96 13.06
C ASP A 381 6.41 8.26 14.04
N LEU A 382 6.53 7.49 15.13
CA LEU A 382 7.64 7.63 16.07
C LEU A 382 8.95 7.10 15.47
N GLU A 383 8.90 5.97 14.75
CA GLU A 383 10.07 5.43 14.04
C GLU A 383 10.59 6.39 12.97
N PHE A 384 9.71 6.97 12.16
CA PHE A 384 10.07 7.97 11.15
C PHE A 384 10.70 9.21 11.80
N CYS A 385 10.21 9.65 12.95
CA CYS A 385 10.80 10.78 13.67
C CYS A 385 12.20 10.49 14.25
N LEU A 386 12.47 9.24 14.64
CA LEU A 386 13.74 8.84 15.23
C LEU A 386 14.81 8.49 14.18
N TYR A 387 14.42 7.89 13.05
CA TYR A 387 15.33 7.37 12.02
C TYR A 387 15.27 8.11 10.68
N GLY A 388 14.30 9.00 10.46
CA GLY A 388 14.17 9.81 9.26
C GLY A 388 15.22 10.92 9.14
N ARG A 389 15.42 11.43 7.91
CA ARG A 389 16.27 12.59 7.64
C ARG A 389 15.63 13.86 8.20
N GLU A 390 16.43 14.78 8.74
CA GLU A 390 15.95 15.99 9.41
C GLU A 390 15.14 16.91 8.47
N GLU A 391 15.48 16.92 7.18
CA GLU A 391 14.78 17.64 6.09
C GLU A 391 13.34 17.16 5.82
N HIS A 392 12.94 16.00 6.36
CA HIS A 392 11.54 15.51 6.33
C HIS A 392 10.81 15.70 7.67
N LEU A 393 11.51 16.19 8.70
CA LEU A 393 10.97 16.42 10.05
C LEU A 393 10.78 17.92 10.36
N THR A 394 11.23 18.80 9.47
CA THR A 394 10.98 20.25 9.50
C THR A 394 9.74 20.60 8.69
N THR A 395 8.65 20.99 9.36
CA THR A 395 7.34 21.23 8.71
C THR A 395 6.57 22.41 9.31
N ASN A 396 5.68 23.02 8.52
CA ASN A 396 4.66 23.97 9.00
C ASN A 396 3.30 23.27 9.33
N GLY A 397 3.18 21.97 9.05
CA GLY A 397 2.00 21.13 9.25
C GLY A 397 1.04 21.01 8.06
N TYR A 398 1.36 21.58 6.90
CA TYR A 398 0.61 21.44 5.65
C TYR A 398 1.55 21.22 4.45
N ARG A 399 1.24 20.21 3.64
CA ARG A 399 1.88 19.98 2.33
C ARG A 399 0.82 20.10 1.24
N LYS A 400 1.17 20.55 0.03
CA LYS A 400 0.20 20.59 -1.08
C LYS A 400 -0.20 19.16 -1.48
N ILE A 401 -1.40 18.93 -2.02
CA ILE A 401 -1.68 17.63 -2.67
C ILE A 401 -0.76 17.49 -3.90
N PRO A 402 -0.11 16.34 -4.13
CA PRO A 402 0.72 16.15 -5.32
C PRO A 402 -0.11 16.21 -6.61
N GLY A 403 0.43 16.85 -7.65
CA GLY A 403 -0.28 17.16 -8.89
C GLY A 403 -1.24 18.37 -8.82
N ASP A 404 -1.42 18.98 -7.65
CA ASP A 404 -2.31 20.13 -7.47
C ASP A 404 -1.76 21.42 -8.09
N LYS A 405 -2.60 22.09 -8.89
CA LYS A 405 -2.22 23.26 -9.69
C LYS A 405 -2.95 24.56 -9.30
N CYS A 406 -3.58 24.63 -8.12
CA CYS A 406 -4.16 25.87 -7.57
C CYS A 406 -3.11 26.99 -7.44
N GLN A 407 -3.55 28.25 -7.59
CA GLN A 407 -2.72 29.44 -7.49
C GLN A 407 -3.43 30.57 -6.74
N GLY A 408 -2.70 31.28 -5.87
CA GLY A 408 -3.31 32.31 -4.99
C GLY A 408 -4.27 31.70 -3.98
N GLY A 409 -5.16 32.52 -3.39
CA GLY A 409 -6.08 32.06 -2.35
C GLY A 409 -5.37 31.83 -1.00
N VAL A 410 -5.71 30.73 -0.32
CA VAL A 410 -5.18 30.36 0.99
C VAL A 410 -3.78 29.76 0.86
N ASN A 411 -2.83 30.30 1.61
CA ASN A 411 -1.53 29.69 1.87
C ASN A 411 -1.40 29.49 3.40
N PRO A 412 -1.28 28.25 3.91
CA PRO A 412 -1.20 27.97 5.35
C PRO A 412 0.11 28.45 6.03
N VAL A 413 0.23 29.76 6.27
CA VAL A 413 1.39 30.34 6.97
C VAL A 413 1.41 29.92 8.44
N ARG A 414 2.43 29.14 8.81
CA ARG A 414 2.80 28.78 10.18
C ARG A 414 4.33 28.81 10.31
N GLU A 415 4.83 28.95 11.54
CA GLU A 415 6.25 28.76 11.83
C GLU A 415 6.66 27.31 11.52
N VAL A 416 7.80 27.15 10.85
CA VAL A 416 8.35 25.82 10.56
C VAL A 416 8.91 25.23 11.85
N LYS A 417 8.33 24.12 12.30
CA LYS A 417 8.76 23.36 13.47
C LYS A 417 9.65 22.19 13.06
N ASP A 418 10.72 22.01 13.81
CA ASP A 418 11.51 20.78 13.83
C ASP A 418 10.87 19.78 14.80
N LEU A 419 10.25 18.73 14.26
CA LEU A 419 9.59 17.68 15.04
C LEU A 419 10.58 16.65 15.62
N LYS A 420 11.83 16.59 15.14
CA LYS A 420 12.85 15.69 15.69
C LYS A 420 13.08 16.00 17.17
N LYS A 421 13.15 17.29 17.53
CA LYS A 421 13.22 17.75 18.92
C LYS A 421 12.05 17.26 19.77
N LYS A 422 10.85 17.09 19.19
CA LYS A 422 9.65 16.60 19.90
C LYS A 422 9.81 15.12 20.26
N CYS A 423 10.11 14.25 19.29
CA CYS A 423 10.30 12.82 19.56
C CYS A 423 11.57 12.51 20.36
N THR A 424 12.65 13.30 20.25
CA THR A 424 13.84 13.09 21.10
C THR A 424 13.68 13.64 22.52
N SER A 425 12.70 14.51 22.80
CA SER A 425 12.53 15.13 24.13
C SER A 425 12.15 14.15 25.24
N SER A 426 11.54 13.01 24.89
CA SER A 426 11.20 11.92 25.82
C SER A 426 12.39 11.00 26.13
N PHE A 427 13.45 11.03 25.31
CA PHE A 427 14.66 10.25 25.49
C PHE A 427 15.71 11.06 26.27
N LEU A 428 16.29 10.45 27.31
CA LEU A 428 17.38 11.05 28.07
C LEU A 428 18.63 11.17 27.19
N SER A 429 18.90 12.38 26.69
CA SER A 429 20.09 12.70 25.91
C SER A 429 21.36 12.37 26.72
N PRO A 430 22.32 11.58 26.17
CA PRO A 430 23.40 10.97 26.95
C PRO A 430 24.40 11.97 27.56
N GLU A 431 24.41 13.23 27.09
CA GLU A 431 25.32 14.27 27.58
C GLU A 431 25.19 14.55 29.09
N LYS A 432 24.04 14.27 29.71
CA LYS A 432 23.85 14.42 31.17
C LYS A 432 24.46 13.30 32.02
N GLN A 433 25.14 12.31 31.43
CA GLN A 433 25.95 11.33 32.18
C GLN A 433 27.45 11.60 32.14
N ASN A 434 27.91 12.72 31.57
CA ASN A 434 29.29 13.21 31.72
C ASN A 434 29.57 13.80 33.12
N PHE A 435 29.30 13.03 34.18
CA PHE A 435 30.00 13.21 35.45
C PHE A 435 31.50 12.98 35.20
N LYS A 436 32.26 14.07 35.12
CA LYS A 436 33.72 14.00 35.12
C LYS A 436 34.16 13.28 36.39
N SER A 437 34.55 12.02 36.25
CA SER A 437 35.20 11.25 37.30
C SER A 437 36.58 11.85 37.54
N ASN A 438 36.63 12.90 38.37
CA ASN A 438 37.86 13.38 38.95
C ASN A 438 38.41 12.23 39.81
N SER A 439 39.37 11.49 39.25
CA SER A 439 40.08 10.40 39.92
C SER A 439 41.06 10.88 40.99
N VAL A 440 41.34 12.20 41.02
CA VAL A 440 42.24 12.89 41.94
C VAL A 440 42.09 12.50 43.43
N PRO A 441 40.89 12.47 44.07
CA PRO A 441 40.78 12.08 45.47
C PRO A 441 41.00 10.58 45.69
N ILE A 442 40.71 9.72 44.70
CA ILE A 442 40.97 8.27 44.77
C ILE A 442 42.48 8.01 44.66
N ILE A 443 43.17 8.75 43.78
CA ILE A 443 44.63 8.71 43.63
C ILE A 443 45.30 9.25 44.89
N LEU A 444 44.83 10.37 45.46
CA LEU A 444 45.35 10.90 46.72
C LEU A 444 45.11 9.96 47.91
N ALA A 445 43.95 9.29 47.98
CA ALA A 445 43.67 8.30 49.03
C ALA A 445 44.58 7.07 48.94
N THR A 446 44.80 6.55 47.73
CA THR A 446 45.67 5.38 47.50
C THR A 446 47.16 5.71 47.70
N VAL A 447 47.64 6.87 47.23
CA VAL A 447 49.00 7.37 47.52
C VAL A 447 49.19 7.64 49.01
N GLY A 448 48.20 8.22 49.69
CA GLY A 448 48.21 8.42 51.15
C GLY A 448 48.32 7.10 51.92
N LEU A 449 47.53 6.09 51.54
CA LEU A 449 47.60 4.75 52.14
C LEU A 449 48.96 4.10 51.93
N MET A 450 49.53 4.19 50.73
CA MET A 450 50.86 3.66 50.41
C MET A 450 51.99 4.38 51.17
N LEU A 451 51.89 5.69 51.39
CA LEU A 451 52.84 6.42 52.24
C LEU A 451 52.74 5.97 53.71
N VAL A 452 51.54 5.75 54.23
CA VAL A 452 51.34 5.25 55.60
C VAL A 452 51.90 3.83 55.78
N THR A 453 51.69 2.91 54.82
CA THR A 453 52.27 1.56 54.91
C THR A 453 53.79 1.55 54.78
N VAL A 454 54.38 2.39 53.92
CA VAL A 454 55.84 2.57 53.83
C VAL A 454 56.41 3.14 55.14
N ILE A 455 55.79 4.16 55.73
CA ILE A 455 56.22 4.72 57.02
C ILE A 455 56.13 3.67 58.14
N ALA A 456 55.04 2.90 58.19
CA ALA A 456 54.89 1.80 59.16
C ALA A 456 55.97 0.72 58.96
N GLY A 457 56.26 0.33 57.72
CA GLY A 457 57.33 -0.61 57.39
C GLY A 457 58.71 -0.12 57.82
N VAL A 458 59.05 1.14 57.54
CA VAL A 458 60.31 1.76 57.98
C VAL A 458 60.41 1.81 59.51
N LEU A 459 59.32 2.11 60.22
CA LEU A 459 59.30 2.10 61.70
C LEU A 459 59.49 0.68 62.28
N ILE A 460 58.89 -0.35 61.66
CA ILE A 460 59.06 -1.75 62.07
C ILE A 460 60.50 -2.21 61.84
N VAL A 461 61.06 -1.96 60.64
CA VAL A 461 62.47 -2.30 60.32
C VAL A 461 63.42 -1.58 61.28
N LYS A 462 63.23 -0.28 61.52
CA LYS A 462 64.04 0.50 62.47
C LYS A 462 63.95 -0.04 63.91
N LYS A 463 62.79 -0.57 64.32
CA LYS A 463 62.57 -1.16 65.66
C LYS A 463 63.21 -2.54 65.84
N TYR A 464 63.27 -3.37 64.79
CA TYR A 464 63.69 -4.77 64.90
C TYR A 464 65.07 -5.10 64.31
N VAL A 465 65.61 -4.29 63.39
CA VAL A 465 66.89 -4.60 62.70
C VAL A 465 68.09 -3.84 63.29
N CYS A 466 67.87 -2.70 63.95
CA CYS A 466 68.96 -1.82 64.45
C CYS A 466 69.12 -1.78 65.98
N GLY A 467 68.37 -2.60 66.74
CA GLY A 467 68.31 -2.57 68.21
C GLY A 467 68.62 -3.91 68.88
N GLY A 468 69.79 -4.50 68.60
CA GLY A 468 70.10 -5.87 69.03
C GLY A 468 70.60 -6.01 70.47
N ARG A 469 70.14 -7.07 71.16
CA ARG A 469 71.01 -7.92 72.01
C ARG A 469 70.41 -9.31 72.25
N PHE A 470 71.30 -10.29 72.43
CA PHE A 470 71.00 -11.70 72.70
C PHE A 470 70.41 -11.93 74.10
N LEU A 471 69.68 -13.04 74.25
CA LEU A 471 69.43 -13.72 75.53
C LEU A 471 69.53 -15.24 75.33
N VAL A 472 70.16 -15.96 76.26
CA VAL A 472 70.60 -17.36 76.11
C VAL A 472 70.50 -18.12 77.43
N HIS A 473 69.84 -19.29 77.41
CA HIS A 473 69.78 -20.33 78.47
C HIS A 473 69.07 -19.94 79.80
N ARG A 474 68.65 -20.86 80.70
CA ARG A 474 68.99 -22.30 80.86
C ARG A 474 67.86 -23.16 81.50
N TYR A 475 68.01 -24.48 81.36
CA TYR A 475 67.23 -25.65 81.85
C TYR A 475 66.59 -25.64 83.27
N SER A 476 65.55 -26.48 83.41
CA SER A 476 65.36 -27.45 84.52
C SER A 476 64.95 -28.84 83.96
N VAL A 477 65.02 -29.92 84.76
CA VAL A 477 64.99 -31.35 84.30
C VAL A 477 64.35 -32.26 85.39
N LEU A 478 63.95 -33.50 85.03
CA LEU A 478 63.38 -34.61 85.86
C LEU A 478 61.90 -34.37 86.29
N GLN A 479 60.98 -35.35 86.49
CA GLN A 479 60.85 -36.82 86.29
C GLN A 479 59.31 -37.18 86.42
N GLN A 480 58.71 -38.38 86.34
CA GLN A 480 59.07 -39.82 86.25
C GLN A 480 57.83 -40.68 85.81
N HIS A 481 58.03 -41.91 85.31
CA HIS A 481 57.08 -43.08 85.32
C HIS A 481 55.73 -43.00 84.53
N ALA A 482 55.12 -44.10 84.03
CA ALA A 482 55.54 -45.51 83.82
C ALA A 482 54.69 -46.24 82.73
N GLU A 483 55.22 -47.38 82.24
CA GLU A 483 54.64 -48.69 81.83
C GLU A 483 53.12 -48.88 81.58
N ALA A 484 52.58 -49.90 80.88
CA ALA A 484 52.94 -50.90 79.82
C ALA A 484 51.69 -51.84 79.70
N ASN A 485 51.28 -52.58 78.65
CA ASN A 485 51.87 -53.29 77.49
C ASN A 485 50.77 -53.66 76.45
N GLY A 486 51.14 -53.91 75.18
CA GLY A 486 50.59 -54.98 74.29
C GLY A 486 49.13 -54.91 73.77
N VAL A 487 48.70 -55.66 72.74
CA VAL A 487 49.32 -56.73 71.90
C VAL A 487 48.72 -56.73 70.46
N ASP A 488 49.52 -57.14 69.46
CA ASP A 488 49.25 -57.62 68.06
C ASP A 488 48.33 -56.89 67.04
N GLY A 489 48.90 -56.65 65.83
CA GLY A 489 48.53 -57.48 64.66
C GLY A 489 48.12 -56.81 63.33
N VAL A 490 48.94 -57.04 62.26
CA VAL A 490 48.52 -57.43 60.86
C VAL A 490 47.73 -56.37 60.02
N ASP A 491 47.98 -56.07 58.71
CA ASP A 491 48.90 -56.61 57.67
C ASP A 491 49.29 -55.56 56.56
N THR A 492 50.27 -55.98 55.73
CA THR A 492 50.74 -55.65 54.34
C THR A 492 49.78 -55.00 53.29
N LEU A 493 50.12 -54.58 52.03
CA LEU A 493 51.24 -54.35 51.04
C LEU A 493 50.58 -53.48 49.89
N ASP A 494 51.07 -53.11 48.69
CA ASP A 494 52.32 -52.66 47.99
C ASP A 494 51.87 -52.32 46.51
N THR A 495 52.60 -52.08 45.39
CA THR A 495 53.99 -52.08 44.88
C THR A 495 54.10 -51.03 43.73
N ALA A 496 55.13 -51.08 42.86
CA ALA A 496 55.30 -50.27 41.62
C ALA A 496 55.76 -51.18 40.43
N SER A 497 56.10 -50.77 39.19
CA SER A 497 56.63 -49.50 38.62
C SER A 497 56.71 -49.52 37.06
N HIS A 498 57.26 -48.46 36.44
CA HIS A 498 58.04 -48.43 35.18
C HIS A 498 57.39 -48.63 33.76
N THR A 499 57.37 -47.53 32.99
CA THR A 499 57.83 -47.34 31.57
C THR A 499 57.25 -48.06 30.32
N ASN A 500 57.13 -47.24 29.24
CA ASN A 500 57.59 -47.42 27.84
C ASN A 500 56.64 -47.72 26.65
N LYS A 501 56.93 -46.98 25.55
CA LYS A 501 56.88 -47.32 24.10
C LYS A 501 55.59 -47.23 23.24
N SER A 502 55.58 -46.18 22.39
CA SER A 502 55.49 -46.18 20.90
C SER A 502 54.39 -46.96 20.13
N GLY A 503 53.69 -46.24 19.24
CA GLY A 503 52.92 -46.74 18.09
C GLY A 503 52.68 -45.62 17.06
N TYR A 504 52.46 -45.95 15.78
CA TYR A 504 52.22 -45.03 14.65
C TYR A 504 51.15 -45.63 13.71
N HIS A 505 50.72 -44.87 12.70
CA HIS A 505 49.63 -45.10 11.72
C HIS A 505 48.20 -44.80 12.24
N ASP A 506 47.31 -44.06 11.56
CA ASP A 506 47.16 -43.55 10.16
C ASP A 506 46.32 -44.46 9.23
N ASP A 507 45.58 -43.83 8.29
CA ASP A 507 44.56 -44.39 7.35
C ASP A 507 43.27 -45.01 8.00
N SER A 508 42.08 -45.04 7.37
CA SER A 508 41.44 -44.22 6.30
C SER A 508 39.91 -44.52 6.23
N ASP A 509 39.14 -43.72 5.45
CA ASP A 509 37.84 -44.04 4.78
C ASP A 509 36.61 -44.48 5.64
N GLU A 510 35.34 -44.51 5.19
CA GLU A 510 34.51 -43.75 4.21
C GLU A 510 33.01 -43.93 4.63
N ASP A 511 32.08 -43.17 4.03
CA ASP A 511 30.67 -43.57 3.75
C ASP A 511 29.68 -43.97 4.90
N LEU A 512 28.35 -44.03 4.73
CA LEU A 512 27.36 -43.30 3.87
C LEU A 512 25.95 -43.51 4.48
N LEU A 513 25.01 -42.56 4.23
CA LEU A 513 23.54 -42.69 4.37
C LEU A 513 22.97 -42.93 5.80
N GLU A 514 21.69 -42.70 6.08
CA GLU A 514 20.56 -42.17 5.25
C GLU A 514 20.17 -40.73 5.61
#